data_AF-A0A847X1S7-F1
#
_entry.id   AF-A0A847X1S7-F1
#
_cell.length_a   1.000
_cell.length_b   1.000
_cell.length_c   1.000
_cell.angle_alpha   90.00
_cell.angle_beta   90.00
_cell.angle_gamma   90.00
#
_symmetry.space_group_name_H-M   'P 1'
#
loop_
_entity.id
_entity.type
_entity.pdbx_description
1 polymer ?
#
loop_
_entity_poly.entity_id
_entity_poly.type
_entity_poly.pdbx_seq_one_letter_code
_entity_poly.pdbx_strand_id
1 'polypeptide(L)'
;MNRYPRDMHGYGPTPPNADWPGGAHVAVQFVLNYEEGGENNILHGDAASEAFLVDVLGAAPWPDQRHANVESMYEYGARAGFWRLHRLFTEANLPVTIYGVATALMRAPAQLAAMQEAGWEIASHGLKWVQHKDMPPDEERRQIAEAIRLHTVATGSRPLG
;
A
#
# COMPACT_ATOMS: atom_id res chain seq x y z
N MET A 1 -23.00 26.16 18.21
CA MET A 1 -21.53 26.27 18.20
C MET A 1 -20.98 25.12 17.39
N ASN A 2 -20.19 25.40 16.35
CA ASN A 2 -19.55 24.35 15.55
C ASN A 2 -18.32 23.82 16.32
N ARG A 3 -18.31 22.54 16.71
CA ARG A 3 -17.20 21.95 17.46
C ARG A 3 -16.00 21.77 16.52
N TYR A 4 -14.82 22.22 16.93
CA TYR A 4 -13.60 22.00 16.15
C TYR A 4 -13.26 20.49 16.12
N PRO A 5 -13.18 19.85 14.94
CA PRO A 5 -13.14 18.38 14.85
C PRO A 5 -11.73 17.78 14.89
N ARG A 6 -10.69 18.60 15.07
CA ARG A 6 -9.29 18.15 15.10
C ARG A 6 -8.76 18.19 16.53
N ASP A 7 -8.10 17.11 16.93
CA ASP A 7 -7.31 17.10 18.16
C ASP A 7 -5.94 17.73 17.89
N MET A 8 -5.70 18.90 18.49
CA MET A 8 -4.42 19.61 18.43
C MET A 8 -3.61 19.42 19.72
N HIS A 9 -4.16 18.72 20.72
CA HIS A 9 -3.51 18.48 22.00
C HIS A 9 -2.72 17.16 21.99
N GLY A 10 -3.34 16.07 21.50
CA GLY A 10 -2.75 14.75 21.58
C GLY A 10 -2.36 14.40 23.03
N TYR A 11 -1.10 13.99 23.24
CA TYR A 11 -0.56 13.69 24.57
C TYR A 11 -0.01 14.90 25.34
N GLY A 12 0.05 16.08 24.72
CA GLY A 12 0.65 17.26 25.35
C GLY A 12 2.13 17.03 25.78
N PRO A 13 2.57 17.62 26.91
CA PRO A 13 3.97 17.53 27.36
C PRO A 13 4.36 16.17 27.98
N THR A 14 3.40 15.27 28.19
CA THR A 14 3.61 14.01 28.94
C THR A 14 3.11 12.81 28.13
N PRO A 15 3.84 12.40 27.07
CA PRO A 15 3.53 11.17 26.35
C PRO A 15 3.66 9.95 27.27
N PRO A 16 2.85 8.89 27.05
CA PRO A 16 2.98 7.66 27.82
C PRO A 16 4.33 7.00 27.56
N ASN A 17 4.85 6.29 28.57
CA ASN A 17 5.96 5.37 28.36
C ASN A 17 5.46 4.15 27.57
N ALA A 18 6.03 3.91 26.40
CA ALA A 18 5.60 2.84 25.50
C ALA A 18 5.99 1.44 25.99
N ASP A 19 6.95 1.34 26.93
CA ASP A 19 7.40 0.08 27.56
C ASP A 19 7.70 -1.03 26.53
N TRP A 20 8.51 -0.71 25.53
CA TRP A 20 8.80 -1.62 24.43
C TRP A 20 9.46 -2.92 24.91
N PRO A 21 9.17 -4.07 24.25
CA PRO A 21 9.75 -5.35 24.61
C PRO A 21 11.27 -5.30 24.75
N GLY A 22 11.80 -5.95 25.79
CA GLY A 22 13.24 -5.98 26.07
C GLY A 22 13.83 -4.64 26.56
N GLY A 23 12.99 -3.65 26.89
CA GLY A 23 13.45 -2.34 27.32
C GLY A 23 14.03 -1.48 26.20
N ALA A 24 13.61 -1.72 24.95
CA ALA A 24 14.10 -1.00 23.78
C ALA A 24 13.81 0.50 23.86
N HIS A 25 14.77 1.32 23.45
CA HIS A 25 14.62 2.78 23.40
C HIS A 25 13.83 3.27 22.19
N VAL A 26 13.73 2.45 21.14
CA VAL A 26 13.03 2.77 19.89
C VAL A 26 12.45 1.49 19.29
N ALA A 27 11.25 1.60 18.71
CA ALA A 27 10.67 0.61 17.83
C ALA A 27 10.81 1.10 16.38
N VAL A 28 11.39 0.27 15.51
CA VAL A 28 11.53 0.55 14.08
C VAL A 28 10.60 -0.39 13.33
N GLN A 29 9.74 0.16 12.47
CA GLN A 29 8.80 -0.62 11.66
C GLN A 29 9.04 -0.28 10.18
N PHE A 30 9.48 -1.29 9.43
CA PHE A 30 9.72 -1.17 7.99
C PHE A 30 8.44 -1.48 7.21
N VAL A 31 7.92 -0.48 6.49
CA VAL A 31 6.80 -0.66 5.57
C VAL A 31 7.32 -0.75 4.14
N LEU A 32 6.87 -1.77 3.41
CA LEU A 32 7.03 -1.85 1.96
C LEU A 32 5.64 -1.81 1.32
N ASN A 33 5.35 -0.75 0.58
CA ASN A 33 4.12 -0.69 -0.22
C ASN A 33 4.28 -1.60 -1.44
N TYR A 34 3.20 -2.30 -1.79
CA TYR A 34 3.08 -3.05 -3.04
C TYR A 34 1.83 -2.55 -3.79
N GLU A 35 2.07 -1.63 -4.71
CA GLU A 35 1.04 -0.83 -5.40
C GLU A 35 1.01 -1.13 -6.90
N GLU A 36 2.10 -1.71 -7.42
CA GLU A 36 2.36 -1.98 -8.81
C GLU A 36 1.39 -3.03 -9.40
N GLY A 37 0.57 -2.59 -10.36
CA GLY A 37 -0.57 -3.31 -10.92
C GLY A 37 -1.93 -2.95 -10.29
N GLY A 38 -1.93 -2.05 -9.30
CA GLY A 38 -3.12 -1.53 -8.64
C GLY A 38 -3.35 -0.03 -8.84
N GLU A 39 -2.44 0.67 -9.51
CA GLU A 39 -2.48 2.10 -9.83
C GLU A 39 -3.54 2.48 -10.87
N ASN A 40 -3.71 3.79 -11.12
CA ASN A 40 -4.64 4.27 -12.15
C ASN A 40 -4.22 3.79 -13.55
N ASN A 41 -5.11 3.06 -14.21
CA ASN A 41 -4.93 2.67 -15.60
C ASN A 41 -6.28 2.44 -16.27
N ILE A 42 -6.42 2.85 -17.54
CA ILE A 42 -7.64 2.57 -18.31
C ILE A 42 -7.88 1.05 -18.48
N LEU A 43 -6.82 0.24 -18.44
CA LEU A 43 -6.91 -1.23 -18.42
C LEU A 43 -7.50 -1.77 -17.11
N HIS A 44 -7.47 -0.97 -16.04
CA HIS A 44 -8.06 -1.27 -14.73
C HIS A 44 -9.46 -0.65 -14.58
N GLY A 45 -10.00 -0.02 -15.64
CA GLY A 45 -11.29 0.65 -15.65
C GLY A 45 -11.27 2.11 -15.13
N ASP A 46 -10.10 2.71 -14.96
CA ASP A 46 -9.98 4.11 -14.54
C ASP A 46 -10.15 5.08 -15.71
N ALA A 47 -10.49 6.33 -15.40
CA ALA A 47 -10.71 7.37 -16.40
C ALA A 47 -9.42 7.90 -17.07
N ALA A 48 -8.25 7.65 -16.47
CA ALA A 48 -6.98 8.21 -16.93
C ALA A 48 -5.79 7.33 -16.50
N SER A 49 -4.62 7.59 -17.10
CA SER A 49 -3.35 7.01 -16.65
C SER A 49 -2.89 7.55 -15.30
N GLU A 50 -2.01 6.81 -14.63
CA GLU A 50 -1.30 7.27 -13.44
C GLU A 50 -0.34 8.43 -13.71
N ALA A 51 -0.08 9.22 -12.67
CA ALA A 51 0.84 10.36 -12.67
C ALA A 51 1.53 10.59 -11.30
N PHE A 52 1.16 9.87 -10.24
CA PHE A 52 1.73 10.05 -8.91
C PHE A 52 2.91 9.10 -8.65
N LEU A 53 3.91 9.55 -7.89
CA LEU A 53 5.14 8.80 -7.54
C LEU A 53 5.90 8.20 -8.73
N VAL A 54 6.01 8.96 -9.81
CA VAL A 54 6.77 8.60 -11.01
C VAL A 54 7.96 9.55 -11.22
N ASP A 55 8.97 9.09 -11.95
CA ASP A 55 10.15 9.91 -12.28
C ASP A 55 9.88 10.97 -13.36
N VAL A 56 8.68 10.96 -13.96
CA VAL A 56 8.23 11.98 -14.91
C VAL A 56 7.80 13.23 -14.15
N LEU A 57 8.71 14.20 -14.03
CA LEU A 57 8.44 15.48 -13.37
C LEU A 57 7.23 16.18 -13.99
N GLY A 58 6.26 16.55 -13.14
CA GLY A 58 5.05 17.23 -13.58
C GLY A 58 4.11 16.33 -14.40
N ALA A 59 4.22 15.00 -14.26
CA ALA A 59 3.25 14.08 -14.84
C ALA A 59 1.83 14.50 -14.47
N ALA A 60 0.96 14.46 -15.46
CA ALA A 60 -0.47 14.65 -15.31
C ALA A 60 -1.19 13.40 -15.82
N PRO A 61 -2.32 13.01 -15.22
CA PRO A 61 -3.12 11.92 -15.75
C PRO A 61 -3.54 12.20 -17.19
N TRP A 62 -3.47 11.20 -18.07
CA TRP A 62 -3.94 11.33 -19.45
C TRP A 62 -5.32 10.68 -19.57
N PRO A 63 -6.40 11.46 -19.74
CA PRO A 63 -7.74 10.91 -19.88
C PRO A 63 -7.86 9.96 -21.07
N ASP A 64 -8.55 8.83 -20.84
CA ASP A 64 -8.84 7.78 -21.82
C ASP A 64 -7.60 7.22 -22.55
N GLN A 65 -6.42 7.38 -21.96
CA GLN A 65 -5.14 7.01 -22.56
C GLN A 65 -4.28 6.23 -21.59
N ARG A 66 -3.43 5.39 -22.17
CA ARG A 66 -2.30 4.76 -21.47
C ARG A 66 -1.09 5.67 -21.52
N HIS A 67 -0.30 5.63 -20.45
CA HIS A 67 0.97 6.32 -20.37
C HIS A 67 2.10 5.31 -20.23
N ALA A 68 2.56 4.76 -21.36
CA ALA A 68 3.49 3.64 -21.40
C ALA A 68 4.80 3.86 -20.60
N ASN A 69 5.29 5.12 -20.54
CA ASN A 69 6.47 5.45 -19.73
C ASN A 69 6.20 5.27 -18.23
N VAL A 70 5.03 5.72 -17.75
CA VAL A 70 4.61 5.55 -16.35
C VAL A 70 4.34 4.08 -16.05
N GLU A 71 3.64 3.36 -16.92
CA GLU A 71 3.42 1.92 -16.77
C GLU A 71 4.74 1.16 -16.63
N SER A 72 5.73 1.45 -17.47
CA SER A 72 7.06 0.84 -17.39
C SER A 72 7.80 1.16 -16.07
N MET A 73 7.54 2.32 -15.44
CA MET A 73 8.13 2.67 -14.14
C MET A 73 7.50 1.84 -13.01
N TYR A 74 6.18 1.70 -12.99
CA TYR A 74 5.48 0.80 -12.06
C TYR A 74 5.92 -0.65 -12.27
N GLU A 75 6.03 -1.11 -13.52
CA GLU A 75 6.51 -2.44 -13.82
C GLU A 75 7.91 -2.72 -13.26
N TYR A 76 8.80 -1.72 -13.18
CA TYR A 76 10.12 -1.89 -12.57
C TYR A 76 10.02 -2.25 -11.09
N GLY A 77 9.10 -1.64 -10.34
CA GLY A 77 8.85 -1.96 -8.93
C GLY A 77 8.52 -3.43 -8.74
N ALA A 78 7.52 -3.95 -9.46
CA ALA A 78 7.13 -5.36 -9.39
C ALA A 78 8.19 -6.33 -9.95
N ARG A 79 8.88 -5.96 -11.05
CA ARG A 79 9.79 -6.86 -11.78
C ARG A 79 11.18 -6.92 -11.20
N ALA A 80 11.66 -5.87 -10.55
CA ALA A 80 13.05 -5.75 -10.12
C ALA A 80 13.21 -5.11 -8.74
N GLY A 81 12.47 -4.03 -8.46
CA GLY A 81 12.53 -3.29 -7.18
C GLY A 81 12.22 -4.20 -5.99
N PHE A 82 11.06 -4.85 -6.03
CA PHE A 82 10.60 -5.80 -5.01
C PHE A 82 11.65 -6.86 -4.71
N TRP A 83 12.17 -7.57 -5.72
CA TRP A 83 13.12 -8.65 -5.51
C TRP A 83 14.45 -8.20 -4.92
N ARG A 84 14.87 -6.96 -5.19
CA ARG A 84 16.06 -6.37 -4.57
C ARG A 84 15.83 -6.11 -3.08
N LEU A 85 14.68 -5.54 -2.72
CA LEU A 85 14.31 -5.27 -1.33
C LEU A 85 14.05 -6.57 -0.56
N HIS A 86 13.39 -7.54 -1.19
CA HIS A 86 13.18 -8.88 -0.64
C HIS A 86 14.50 -9.48 -0.17
N ARG A 87 15.51 -9.58 -1.06
CA ARG A 87 16.83 -10.09 -0.68
C ARG A 87 17.45 -9.31 0.48
N LEU A 88 17.44 -7.97 0.41
CA LEU A 88 18.01 -7.11 1.45
C LEU A 88 17.42 -7.43 2.84
N PHE A 89 16.10 -7.47 2.96
CA PHE A 89 15.43 -7.68 4.24
C PHE A 89 15.53 -9.13 4.72
N THR A 90 15.43 -10.11 3.83
CA THR A 90 15.57 -11.53 4.20
C THR A 90 17.01 -11.88 4.60
N GLU A 91 18.02 -11.35 3.90
CA GLU A 91 19.44 -11.55 4.26
C GLU A 91 19.78 -10.92 5.61
N ALA A 92 19.14 -9.80 5.95
CA ALA A 92 19.28 -9.14 7.24
C ALA A 92 18.41 -9.75 8.36
N ASN A 93 17.57 -10.75 8.04
CA ASN A 93 16.56 -11.32 8.94
C ASN A 93 15.70 -10.25 9.64
N LEU A 94 15.27 -9.24 8.87
CA LEU A 94 14.46 -8.12 9.36
C LEU A 94 12.99 -8.32 8.96
N PRO A 95 12.04 -8.14 9.90
CA PRO A 95 10.62 -8.20 9.58
C PRO A 95 10.18 -6.93 8.82
N VAL A 96 9.22 -7.12 7.92
CA VAL A 96 8.59 -6.06 7.13
C VAL A 96 7.07 -6.23 7.22
N THR A 97 6.35 -5.11 7.27
CA THR A 97 4.91 -5.09 7.01
C THR A 97 4.69 -4.61 5.58
N ILE A 98 4.04 -5.43 4.76
CA ILE A 98 3.61 -5.06 3.42
C ILE A 98 2.33 -4.25 3.51
N TYR A 99 2.29 -3.11 2.86
CA TYR A 99 1.04 -2.41 2.56
C TYR A 99 0.60 -2.81 1.16
N GLY A 100 -0.25 -3.84 1.10
CA GLY A 100 -0.61 -4.50 -0.14
C GLY A 100 -1.93 -3.99 -0.71
N VAL A 101 -1.87 -3.38 -1.90
CA VAL A 101 -3.08 -3.04 -2.66
C VAL A 101 -3.69 -4.34 -3.17
N ALA A 102 -4.97 -4.59 -2.88
CA ALA A 102 -5.57 -5.91 -3.09
C ALA A 102 -5.52 -6.34 -4.58
N THR A 103 -5.78 -5.42 -5.50
CA THR A 103 -5.70 -5.70 -6.95
C THR A 103 -4.25 -5.95 -7.43
N ALA A 104 -3.26 -5.25 -6.86
CA ALA A 104 -1.84 -5.49 -7.16
C ALA A 104 -1.40 -6.89 -6.69
N LEU A 105 -1.78 -7.29 -5.47
CA LEU A 105 -1.49 -8.64 -4.93
C LEU A 105 -2.08 -9.74 -5.82
N MET A 106 -3.31 -9.57 -6.31
CA MET A 106 -3.96 -10.53 -7.21
C MET A 106 -3.26 -10.69 -8.56
N ARG A 107 -2.48 -9.68 -9.00
CA ARG A 107 -1.67 -9.74 -10.22
C ARG A 107 -0.26 -10.27 -10.00
N ALA A 108 0.16 -10.45 -8.75
CA ALA A 108 1.54 -10.73 -8.37
C ALA A 108 1.69 -12.01 -7.52
N PRO A 109 1.25 -13.18 -8.02
CA PRO A 109 1.25 -14.41 -7.22
C PRO A 109 2.65 -14.84 -6.76
N ALA A 110 3.70 -14.57 -7.54
CA ALA A 110 5.06 -14.93 -7.18
C ALA A 110 5.62 -14.04 -6.04
N GLN A 111 5.37 -12.74 -6.12
CA GLN A 111 5.78 -11.77 -5.09
C GLN A 111 5.01 -12.01 -3.79
N LEU A 112 3.69 -12.24 -3.89
CA LEU A 112 2.85 -12.59 -2.75
C LEU A 112 3.35 -13.85 -2.04
N ALA A 113 3.66 -14.91 -2.78
CA ALA A 113 4.23 -16.14 -2.21
C ALA A 113 5.56 -15.87 -1.49
N ALA A 114 6.43 -15.04 -2.08
CA ALA A 114 7.70 -14.66 -1.45
C ALA A 114 7.50 -13.87 -0.15
N MET A 115 6.56 -12.93 -0.11
CA MET A 115 6.20 -12.20 1.12
C MET A 115 5.73 -13.16 2.22
N GLN A 116 4.90 -14.15 1.88
CA GLN A 116 4.39 -15.15 2.83
C GLN A 116 5.50 -16.10 3.30
N GLU A 117 6.38 -16.56 2.41
CA GLU A 117 7.52 -17.40 2.75
C GLU A 117 8.51 -16.69 3.68
N ALA A 118 8.71 -15.38 3.48
CA ALA A 118 9.50 -14.53 4.36
C ALA A 118 8.83 -14.26 5.73
N GLY A 119 7.58 -14.70 5.93
CA GLY A 119 6.84 -14.48 7.17
C GLY A 119 6.49 -13.02 7.42
N TRP A 120 6.42 -12.20 6.37
CA TRP A 120 6.06 -10.79 6.49
C TRP A 120 4.56 -10.62 6.74
N GLU A 121 4.22 -9.62 7.55
CA GLU A 121 2.83 -9.19 7.70
C GLU A 121 2.36 -8.55 6.39
N ILE A 122 1.11 -8.76 6.00
CA ILE A 122 0.49 -8.10 4.85
C ILE A 122 -0.77 -7.39 5.36
N ALA A 123 -0.70 -6.07 5.44
CA ALA A 123 -1.79 -5.17 5.81
C ALA A 123 -2.51 -4.65 4.55
N SER A 124 -3.77 -4.25 4.71
CA SER A 124 -4.54 -3.73 3.58
C SER A 124 -4.09 -2.32 3.21
N HIS A 125 -3.81 -2.12 1.92
CA HIS A 125 -3.59 -0.80 1.34
C HIS A 125 -4.71 -0.42 0.37
N GLY A 126 -5.95 -0.79 0.72
CA GLY A 126 -7.12 -0.56 -0.11
C GLY A 126 -7.28 -1.54 -1.28
N LEU A 127 -8.35 -1.33 -2.06
CA LEU A 127 -8.66 -2.17 -3.23
C LEU A 127 -7.75 -1.84 -4.41
N LYS A 128 -7.60 -0.54 -4.67
CA LYS A 128 -6.79 0.07 -5.72
C LYS A 128 -6.00 1.22 -5.13
N TRP A 129 -4.90 1.57 -5.79
CA TRP A 129 -4.11 2.73 -5.46
C TRP A 129 -4.65 3.95 -6.22
N VAL A 130 -5.66 4.60 -5.64
CA VAL A 130 -6.36 5.74 -6.25
C VAL A 130 -6.66 6.82 -5.21
N GLN A 131 -7.07 8.00 -5.65
CA GLN A 131 -7.44 9.07 -4.73
C GLN A 131 -8.87 8.89 -4.19
N HIS A 132 -9.00 8.80 -2.86
CA HIS A 132 -10.29 8.64 -2.18
C HIS A 132 -10.99 9.96 -1.81
N LYS A 133 -10.30 11.11 -1.91
CA LYS A 133 -10.75 12.43 -1.44
C LYS A 133 -12.20 12.79 -1.80
N ASP A 134 -12.57 12.56 -3.06
CA ASP A 134 -13.88 12.93 -3.62
C ASP A 134 -14.75 11.69 -3.93
N MET A 135 -14.36 10.52 -3.43
CA MET A 135 -15.09 9.27 -3.62
C MET A 135 -16.38 9.28 -2.79
N PRO A 136 -17.54 8.90 -3.36
CA PRO A 136 -18.76 8.76 -2.58
C PRO A 136 -18.59 7.75 -1.44
N PRO A 137 -19.06 8.03 -0.20
CA PRO A 137 -18.85 7.14 0.95
C PRO A 137 -19.35 5.70 0.75
N ASP A 138 -20.43 5.52 -0.02
CA ASP A 138 -20.96 4.18 -0.33
C ASP A 138 -20.06 3.41 -1.30
N GLU A 139 -19.39 4.10 -2.22
CA GLU A 139 -18.39 3.49 -3.11
C GLU A 139 -17.14 3.13 -2.31
N GLU A 140 -16.62 4.04 -1.49
CA GLU A 140 -15.47 3.77 -0.63
C GLU A 140 -15.72 2.58 0.30
N ARG A 141 -16.91 2.49 0.90
CA ARG A 141 -17.31 1.36 1.74
C ARG A 141 -17.32 0.04 0.96
N ARG A 142 -17.82 0.05 -0.28
CA ARG A 142 -17.77 -1.13 -1.16
C ARG A 142 -16.34 -1.53 -1.47
N GLN A 143 -15.46 -0.58 -1.78
CA GLN A 143 -14.06 -0.85 -2.08
C GLN A 143 -13.32 -1.41 -0.86
N ILE A 144 -13.56 -0.88 0.35
CA ILE A 144 -13.00 -1.44 1.60
C ILE A 144 -13.46 -2.89 1.81
N ALA A 145 -14.75 -3.18 1.65
CA ALA A 145 -15.27 -4.53 1.81
C ALA A 145 -14.67 -5.50 0.79
N GLU A 146 -14.52 -5.06 -0.45
CA GLU A 146 -13.91 -5.87 -1.52
C GLU A 146 -12.40 -6.05 -1.33
N ALA A 147 -11.69 -5.03 -0.86
CA ALA A 147 -10.29 -5.13 -0.50
C ALA A 147 -10.08 -6.20 0.58
N ILE A 148 -10.88 -6.19 1.65
CA ILE A 148 -10.84 -7.21 2.71
C ILE A 148 -11.10 -8.61 2.13
N ARG A 149 -12.08 -8.75 1.25
CA ARG A 149 -12.42 -10.03 0.61
C ARG A 149 -11.25 -10.55 -0.24
N LEU A 150 -10.71 -9.74 -1.15
CA LEU A 150 -9.60 -10.12 -2.02
C LEU A 150 -8.32 -10.36 -1.23
N HIS A 151 -8.04 -9.55 -0.22
CA HIS A 151 -6.91 -9.77 0.67
C HIS A 151 -7.02 -11.10 1.43
N THR A 152 -8.24 -11.47 1.87
CA THR A 152 -8.49 -12.78 2.47
C THR A 152 -8.24 -13.92 1.49
N VAL A 153 -8.63 -13.75 0.23
CA VAL A 153 -8.35 -14.72 -0.84
C VAL A 153 -6.84 -14.84 -1.08
N ALA A 154 -6.14 -13.71 -1.18
CA ALA A 154 -4.70 -13.67 -1.48
C ALA A 154 -3.85 -14.26 -0.33
N THR A 155 -4.16 -13.86 0.90
CA THR A 155 -3.29 -14.13 2.06
C THR A 155 -3.77 -15.28 2.94
N GLY A 156 -4.98 -15.80 2.70
CA GLY A 156 -5.60 -16.87 3.50
C GLY A 156 -6.27 -16.38 4.79
N SER A 157 -6.15 -15.10 5.15
CA SER A 157 -6.79 -14.52 6.32
C SER A 157 -7.15 -13.05 6.09
N ARG A 158 -8.09 -12.51 6.86
CA ARG A 158 -8.46 -11.09 6.74
C ARG A 158 -7.30 -10.21 7.21
N PRO A 159 -7.09 -9.03 6.60
CA PRO A 159 -6.17 -8.03 7.15
C PRO A 159 -6.69 -7.51 8.50
N LEU A 160 -5.75 -7.20 9.39
CA LEU A 160 -5.99 -6.65 10.73
C LEU A 160 -5.60 -5.17 10.85
N GLY A 161 -4.85 -4.67 9.87
CA GLY A 161 -4.49 -3.27 9.64
C GLY A 161 -4.87 -2.85 8.24
#